data_AF-A0A494USQ9-F1
#
_entry.id   AF-A0A494USQ9-F1
#
_cell.length_a   1.000
_cell.length_b   1.000
_cell.length_c   1.000
_cell.angle_alpha   90.00
_cell.angle_beta   90.00
_cell.angle_gamma   90.00
#
_symmetry.space_group_name_H-M   'P 1'
#
loop_
_entity.id
_entity.type
_entity.pdbx_description
1 polymer ?
#
loop_
_entity_poly.entity_id
_entity_poly.type
_entity_poly.pdbx_seq_one_letter_code
_entity_poly.pdbx_strand_id
1 'polypeptide(L)'
;MTPGTPTPEVRVPRLVGLMAVDARESARSRGLSVSAPDRPDFAFVVVDYVVRQYPQPGTEVPRDSVVHVWLDFGEGEGGGGVREPRGPLPPDGGLRRELEEPALARAAGLSSP
;
A
#
# COMPACT_ATOMS: atom_id res chain seq x y z
N MET A 1 31.36 -6.98 37.21
CA MET A 1 30.32 -6.83 36.17
C MET A 1 29.97 -8.22 35.70
N THR A 2 28.91 -8.82 36.23
CA THR A 2 28.45 -10.15 35.81
C THR A 2 27.93 -10.02 34.37
N PRO A 3 28.43 -10.79 33.38
CA PRO A 3 27.79 -10.81 32.08
C PRO A 3 26.38 -11.37 32.28
N GLY A 4 25.37 -10.53 32.03
CA GLY A 4 23.98 -10.96 32.04
C GLY A 4 23.84 -12.16 31.11
N THR A 5 23.12 -13.18 31.57
CA THR A 5 22.77 -14.37 30.79
C THR A 5 22.36 -13.96 29.38
N PRO A 6 22.94 -14.52 28.31
CA PRO A 6 22.53 -14.19 26.95
C PRO A 6 21.07 -14.62 26.80
N THR A 7 20.16 -13.64 26.82
CA THR A 7 18.77 -13.86 26.41
C THR A 7 18.80 -14.35 24.97
N PRO A 8 17.98 -15.35 24.59
CA PRO A 8 17.94 -15.81 23.21
C PRO A 8 17.54 -14.64 22.31
N GLU A 9 18.49 -14.15 21.53
CA GLU A 9 18.27 -13.08 20.56
C GLU A 9 17.59 -13.65 19.31
N VAL A 10 16.59 -12.92 18.82
CA VAL A 10 15.80 -13.26 17.65
C VAL A 10 15.91 -12.11 16.67
N ARG A 11 16.12 -12.43 15.40
CA ARG A 11 16.13 -11.43 14.34
C ARG A 11 14.71 -10.99 14.01
N VAL A 12 14.47 -9.69 14.09
CA VAL A 12 13.21 -9.06 13.72
C VAL A 12 12.91 -9.37 12.25
N PRO A 13 11.75 -9.96 11.94
CA PRO A 13 11.35 -10.21 10.56
C PRO A 13 11.00 -8.90 9.85
N ARG A 14 11.05 -8.92 8.52
CA ARG A 14 10.53 -7.84 7.69
C ARG A 14 9.02 -7.96 7.61
N LEU A 15 8.34 -7.05 8.30
CA LEU A 15 6.89 -6.93 8.36
C LEU A 15 6.35 -5.86 7.41
N VAL A 16 7.18 -4.88 7.02
CA VAL A 16 6.79 -3.81 6.09
C VAL A 16 6.34 -4.38 4.75
N GLY A 17 5.14 -3.97 4.31
CA GLY A 17 4.47 -4.43 3.10
C GLY A 17 3.57 -5.66 3.30
N LEU A 18 3.55 -6.27 4.49
CA LEU A 18 2.62 -7.35 4.81
C LEU A 18 1.29 -6.80 5.31
N MET A 19 0.22 -7.57 5.11
CA MET A 19 -1.06 -7.34 5.79
C MET A 19 -0.87 -7.42 7.30
N ALA A 20 -1.67 -6.67 8.07
CA ALA A 20 -1.62 -6.66 9.53
C ALA A 20 -1.65 -8.08 10.14
N VAL A 21 -2.46 -8.97 9.56
CA VAL A 21 -2.54 -10.38 9.96
C VAL A 21 -1.23 -11.12 9.71
N ASP A 22 -0.70 -11.07 8.48
CA ASP A 22 0.54 -11.74 8.10
C ASP A 22 1.73 -11.22 8.91
N ALA A 23 1.75 -9.92 9.19
CA ALA A 23 2.78 -9.29 10.00
C ALA A 23 2.78 -9.87 11.43
N ARG A 24 1.60 -10.02 12.03
CA ARG A 24 1.44 -10.60 13.36
C ARG A 24 1.84 -12.07 13.40
N GLU A 25 1.40 -12.87 12.43
CA GLU A 25 1.76 -14.28 12.35
C GLU A 25 3.27 -14.48 12.14
N SER A 26 3.89 -13.66 11.28
CA SER A 26 5.34 -13.69 11.03
C SER A 26 6.15 -13.36 12.28
N ALA A 27 5.71 -12.39 13.09
CA ALA A 27 6.34 -12.07 14.36
C ALA A 27 6.13 -13.19 15.39
N ARG A 28 4.90 -13.71 15.51
CA ARG A 28 4.56 -14.79 16.45
C ARG A 28 5.36 -16.06 16.17
N SER A 29 5.57 -16.40 14.90
CA SER A 29 6.42 -17.52 14.48
C SER A 29 7.84 -17.42 15.03
N ARG A 30 8.34 -16.19 15.25
CA ARG A 30 9.65 -15.92 15.83
C ARG A 30 9.63 -15.73 17.35
N GLY A 31 8.47 -15.80 17.99
CA GLY A 31 8.30 -15.49 19.41
C GLY A 31 8.40 -14.00 19.70
N LEU A 32 7.93 -13.16 18.77
CA LEU A 32 7.84 -11.71 18.92
C LEU A 32 6.38 -11.29 18.92
N SER A 33 6.07 -10.20 19.61
CA SER A 33 4.73 -9.60 19.61
C SER A 33 4.71 -8.34 18.76
N VAL A 34 3.58 -8.00 18.17
CA VAL A 34 3.42 -6.78 17.36
C VAL A 34 2.42 -5.85 18.06
N SER A 35 2.73 -4.56 18.10
CA SER A 35 1.85 -3.52 18.64
C SER A 35 1.87 -2.30 17.75
N ALA A 36 0.75 -1.60 17.60
CA ALA A 36 0.70 -0.33 16.90
C ALA A 36 0.48 0.81 17.91
N PRO A 37 1.49 1.65 18.20
CA PRO A 37 1.34 2.74 19.16
C PRO A 37 0.33 3.80 18.70
N ASP A 38 0.20 4.02 17.39
CA ASP A 38 -0.72 5.00 16.80
C ASP A 38 -2.16 4.48 16.65
N ARG A 39 -2.37 3.17 16.80
CA ARG A 39 -3.70 2.54 16.64
C ARG A 39 -3.96 1.52 17.75
N PRO A 40 -4.69 1.88 18.80
CA PRO A 40 -5.08 0.92 19.84
C PRO A 40 -5.99 -0.19 19.29
N ASP A 41 -6.74 0.08 18.22
CA ASP A 41 -7.62 -0.89 17.55
C ASP A 41 -6.86 -1.93 16.70
N PHE A 42 -5.52 -1.89 16.66
CA PHE A 42 -4.68 -2.79 15.87
C PHE A 42 -5.02 -4.28 16.03
N ALA A 43 -5.44 -4.69 17.23
CA ALA A 43 -5.86 -6.07 17.48
C ALA A 43 -7.02 -6.54 16.59
N PHE A 44 -7.86 -5.61 16.11
CA PHE A 44 -9.03 -5.83 15.28
C PHE A 44 -8.84 -5.43 13.81
N VAL A 45 -7.71 -4.81 13.47
CA VAL A 45 -7.43 -4.36 12.10
C VAL A 45 -6.88 -5.52 11.27
N VAL A 46 -7.67 -5.94 10.27
CA VAL A 46 -7.35 -7.08 9.39
C VAL A 46 -6.92 -6.64 7.99
N VAL A 47 -7.36 -5.45 7.55
CA VAL A 47 -7.28 -5.00 6.15
C VAL A 47 -6.17 -4.00 5.84
N ASP A 48 -5.51 -3.45 6.85
CA ASP A 48 -4.40 -2.51 6.65
C ASP A 48 -3.08 -3.25 6.46
N TYR A 49 -2.12 -2.60 5.79
CA TYR A 49 -0.75 -3.12 5.63
C TYR A 49 0.24 -2.29 6.44
N VAL A 50 1.34 -2.93 6.81
CA VAL A 50 2.41 -2.31 7.57
C VAL A 50 3.24 -1.40 6.66
N VAL A 51 3.13 -0.10 6.85
CA VAL A 51 3.97 0.90 6.15
C VAL A 51 5.32 1.10 6.81
N ARG A 52 5.41 0.83 8.12
CA ARG A 52 6.63 1.05 8.90
C ARG A 52 6.69 0.08 10.07
N GLN A 53 7.91 -0.29 10.45
CA GLN A 53 8.16 -1.06 11.66
C GLN A 53 9.36 -0.51 12.42
N TYR A 54 9.40 -0.80 13.72
CA TYR A 54 10.52 -0.55 14.60
C TYR A 54 10.54 -1.62 15.70
N PRO A 55 11.66 -2.31 15.96
CA PRO A 55 12.98 -2.15 15.35
C PRO A 55 13.04 -2.53 13.86
N GLN A 56 14.13 -2.15 13.20
CA GLN A 56 14.32 -2.43 11.77
C GLN A 56 14.41 -3.95 11.51
N PRO A 57 14.02 -4.41 10.31
CA PRO A 57 14.18 -5.80 9.94
C PRO A 57 15.66 -6.23 10.03
N GLY A 58 15.89 -7.42 10.59
CA GLY A 58 17.23 -7.95 10.82
C GLY A 58 17.89 -7.50 12.13
N THR A 59 17.30 -6.55 12.86
CA THR A 59 17.76 -6.20 14.21
C THR A 59 17.61 -7.39 15.15
N GLU A 60 18.62 -7.61 15.99
CA GLU A 60 18.60 -8.64 17.03
C GLU A 60 17.92 -8.08 18.29
N VAL A 61 16.86 -8.74 18.71
CA VAL A 61 16.07 -8.36 19.90
C VAL A 61 15.90 -9.58 20.79
N PRO A 62 15.75 -9.40 22.12
CA PRO A 62 15.39 -10.50 22.99
C PRO A 62 14.10 -11.19 22.52
N ARG A 63 14.02 -12.51 22.65
CA ARG A 63 12.74 -13.23 22.51
C ARG A 63 11.67 -12.59 23.40
N ASP A 64 10.42 -12.62 22.94
CA ASP A 64 9.27 -11.97 23.56
C ASP A 64 9.28 -10.43 23.50
N SER A 65 10.18 -9.84 22.71
CA SER A 65 10.15 -8.39 22.45
C SER A 65 8.94 -7.97 21.62
N VAL A 66 8.53 -6.72 21.82
CA VAL A 66 7.45 -6.07 21.08
C VAL A 66 8.03 -5.28 19.91
N VAL A 67 7.51 -5.55 18.71
CA VAL A 67 7.79 -4.79 17.49
C VAL A 67 6.66 -3.80 17.28
N HIS A 68 7.00 -2.52 17.24
CA HIS A 68 6.07 -1.45 16.94
C HIS A 68 5.88 -1.33 15.43
N VAL A 69 4.64 -1.31 14.98
CA VAL A 69 4.29 -1.15 13.55
C VAL A 69 3.34 0.01 13.35
N TRP A 70 3.46 0.63 12.19
CA TRP A 70 2.50 1.61 11.71
C TRP A 70 1.81 1.02 10.50
N LEU A 71 0.49 1.15 10.51
CA LEU A 71 -0.39 0.68 9.47
C LEU A 71 -0.95 1.86 8.69
N ASP A 72 -1.21 1.63 7.41
CA ASP A 72 -1.92 2.58 6.56
C ASP A 72 -2.92 1.84 5.67
N PHE A 73 -3.92 2.57 5.18
CA PHE A 73 -4.92 2.09 4.22
C PHE A 73 -4.59 2.65 2.82
N GLY A 74 -3.38 2.52 2.34
CA GLY A 74 -3.13 2.42 0.91
C GLY A 74 -3.56 1.08 0.30
N GLU A 75 -3.83 1.15 -0.99
CA GLU A 75 -4.13 0.00 -1.82
C GLU A 75 -3.05 -1.08 -1.60
N GLY A 76 -3.45 -2.26 -1.10
CA GLY A 76 -2.57 -3.40 -0.93
C GLY A 76 -2.03 -3.83 -2.30
N GLU A 77 -0.90 -3.27 -2.71
CA GLU A 77 -0.22 -3.63 -3.95
C GLU A 77 0.45 -4.98 -3.76
N GLY A 78 -0.35 -6.04 -3.87
CA GLY A 78 0.13 -7.37 -4.23
C GLY A 78 0.86 -7.27 -5.56
N GLY A 79 2.18 -7.17 -5.51
CA GLY A 79 2.99 -7.05 -6.72
C GLY A 79 2.79 -8.24 -7.66
N GLY A 80 2.29 -7.98 -8.87
CA GLY A 80 2.25 -8.97 -9.95
C GLY A 80 1.39 -8.62 -11.16
N GLY A 81 1.76 -7.58 -11.94
CA GLY A 81 1.19 -7.39 -13.27
C GLY A 81 1.54 -6.07 -13.95
N VAL A 82 2.67 -6.08 -14.66
CA VAL A 82 3.22 -5.05 -15.58
C VAL A 82 3.75 -3.75 -14.96
N ARG A 83 5.09 -3.67 -14.90
CA ARG A 83 5.75 -2.40 -15.24
C ARG A 83 5.35 -2.10 -16.67
N GLU A 84 4.49 -1.13 -16.93
CA GLU A 84 4.55 -0.47 -18.23
C GLU A 84 5.91 0.25 -18.26
N PRO A 85 6.89 -0.19 -19.09
CA PRO A 85 7.95 0.73 -19.45
C PRO A 85 7.26 1.96 -20.05
N ARG A 86 7.65 3.16 -19.59
CA ARG A 86 7.21 4.42 -20.19
C ARG A 86 7.54 4.39 -21.68
N GLY A 87 6.59 3.94 -22.49
CA GLY A 87 6.59 4.11 -23.93
C GLY A 87 6.39 5.60 -24.22
N PRO A 88 7.02 6.14 -25.28
CA PRO A 88 6.90 7.55 -25.60
C PRO A 88 5.44 7.94 -25.83
N LEU A 89 5.07 9.09 -25.26
CA LEU A 89 3.79 9.78 -25.42
C LEU A 89 3.36 9.78 -26.90
N PRO A 90 2.18 9.25 -27.26
CA PRO A 90 1.63 9.45 -28.61
C PRO A 90 1.33 10.95 -28.80
N PRO A 91 1.62 11.53 -29.98
CA PRO A 91 1.50 12.97 -30.18
C PRO A 91 0.04 13.43 -30.17
N ASP A 92 -0.16 14.67 -29.73
CA ASP A 92 -1.42 15.40 -29.75
C ASP A 92 -2.07 15.36 -31.15
N GLY A 93 -3.21 14.69 -31.24
CA GLY A 93 -3.97 14.54 -32.48
C GLY A 93 -5.46 14.58 -32.20
N GLY A 94 -5.96 15.74 -31.76
CA GLY A 94 -7.38 15.96 -31.52
C GLY A 94 -8.20 15.91 -32.80
N LEU A 95 -9.30 15.15 -32.78
CA LEU A 95 -10.42 15.31 -33.70
C LEU A 95 -11.72 15.13 -32.92
N ARG A 96 -12.27 16.27 -32.50
CA ARG A 96 -13.65 16.41 -32.02
C ARG A 96 -14.61 16.09 -33.18
N ARG A 97 -15.31 14.97 -33.08
CA ARG A 97 -16.56 14.66 -33.77
C ARG A 97 -17.29 13.66 -32.85
N GLU A 98 -18.53 13.83 -32.42
CA GLU A 98 -19.60 14.78 -32.70
C GLU A 98 -20.38 14.86 -31.38
N LEU A 99 -20.35 16.02 -30.70
CA LEU A 99 -21.37 16.31 -29.70
C LEU A 99 -22.61 16.70 -30.51
N GLU A 100 -23.59 15.80 -30.50
CA GLU A 100 -24.93 15.99 -31.02
C GLU A 100 -25.56 17.23 -30.36
N GLU A 101 -25.62 18.35 -31.08
CA GLU A 101 -26.35 19.55 -30.67
C GLU A 101 -27.70 19.57 -31.40
N PRO A 102 -28.83 19.41 -30.69
CA PRO A 102 -30.15 19.55 -31.29
C PRO A 102 -30.59 21.01 -31.23
N ALA A 103 -30.76 21.67 -32.38
CA ALA A 103 -31.49 22.93 -32.48
C ALA A 103 -32.10 23.18 -33.86
N LEU A 104 -33.36 22.78 -33.97
CA LEU A 104 -34.50 23.50 -34.56
C LEU A 104 -34.23 24.65 -35.58
N ALA A 105 -34.87 24.48 -36.74
CA ALA A 105 -35.42 25.50 -37.64
C ALA A 105 -34.46 26.42 -38.42
N ARG A 106 -34.35 26.16 -39.74
CA ARG A 106 -34.39 27.25 -40.73
C ARG A 106 -35.45 26.99 -41.78
N ALA A 107 -36.51 27.78 -41.65
CA ALA A 107 -37.36 28.14 -42.76
C ALA A 107 -36.61 29.10 -43.71
N ALA A 108 -37.11 29.10 -44.94
CA ALA A 108 -37.07 30.19 -45.92
C ALA A 108 -35.76 30.44 -46.67
N GLY A 109 -35.84 30.11 -47.95
CA GLY A 109 -35.53 31.04 -49.04
C GLY A 109 -34.08 31.06 -49.46
N LEU A 110 -33.83 30.65 -50.69
CA LEU A 110 -33.35 31.56 -51.73
C LEU A 110 -33.47 30.84 -53.08
N SER A 111 -34.33 31.42 -53.90
CA SER A 111 -34.48 31.18 -55.33
C SER A 111 -33.19 31.54 -56.07
N SER A 112 -32.81 30.75 -57.08
CA SER A 112 -32.83 31.16 -58.50
C SER A 112 -31.81 30.38 -59.35
N PRO A 113 -32.12 30.07 -60.63
CA PRO A 113 -31.13 30.04 -61.70
C PRO A 113 -30.77 31.46 -62.18
#